data_AF-A0A377ACV3-F1
#
_entry.id   AF-A0A377ACV3-F1
#
_cell.length_a   1.000
_cell.length_b   1.000
_cell.length_c   1.000
_cell.angle_alpha   90.00
_cell.angle_beta   90.00
_cell.angle_gamma   90.00
#
_symmetry.space_group_name_H-M   'P 1'
#
loop_
_entity.id
_entity.type
_entity.pdbx_description
1 polymer ?
#
loop_
_entity_poly.entity_id
_entity_poly.type
_entity_poly.pdbx_seq_one_letter_code
_entity_poly.pdbx_strand_id
1 'polypeptide(L)'
;MTGSALIREREHGTVEHLLVMPITPFEIMMAKIWSMGLVVLVVSGLSLVLMVKGVLGVPIEGSIPLFMLGVALSLFATTSIGIFMGTIARSMPQLGLLVILVLLPLQMLSGGSTPRESMPQMVQDIMLTMPTTHFVSLAQAILYRGAGFEIVWPQFLTLMAIGGAFFTIALLRFRKTIGTMA
;
A
#
# COMPACT_ATOMS: atom_id res chain seq x y z
N MET A 1 -6.10 5.75 6.28
CA MET A 1 -6.50 5.49 7.68
C MET A 1 -5.32 5.23 8.63
N THR A 2 -4.07 5.28 8.17
CA THR A 2 -2.89 5.06 9.01
C THR A 2 -2.35 6.34 9.67
N GLY A 3 -2.35 7.47 8.95
CA GLY A 3 -1.95 8.78 9.50
C GLY A 3 -3.01 9.47 10.37
N SER A 4 -4.27 9.03 10.32
CA SER A 4 -5.36 9.64 11.10
C SER A 4 -5.17 9.43 12.60
N ALA A 5 -4.67 8.27 13.03
CA ALA A 5 -4.37 8.01 14.45
C ALA A 5 -3.29 8.96 15.00
N LEU A 6 -2.19 9.13 14.26
CA LEU A 6 -1.07 10.00 14.63
C LEU A 6 -1.51 11.47 14.79
N ILE A 7 -2.42 11.91 13.91
CA ILE A 7 -2.92 13.28 13.93
C ILE A 7 -3.96 13.47 15.04
N ARG A 8 -4.79 12.46 15.32
CA ARG A 8 -5.71 12.49 16.47
C ARG A 8 -4.98 12.63 17.80
N GLU A 9 -3.86 11.92 17.95
CA GLU A 9 -3.01 11.99 19.16
C GLU A 9 -2.29 13.33 19.30
N ARG A 10 -1.92 13.96 18.17
CA ARG A 10 -1.43 15.34 18.12
C ARG A 10 -2.50 16.36 18.52
N GLU A 11 -3.73 16.21 18.02
CA GLU A 11 -4.86 17.11 18.28
C GLU A 11 -5.38 17.01 19.72
N HIS A 12 -5.24 15.86 20.39
CA HIS A 12 -5.63 15.66 21.78
C HIS A 12 -4.51 15.88 22.82
N GLY A 13 -3.30 16.27 22.40
CA GLY A 13 -2.17 16.54 23.31
C GLY A 13 -1.57 15.30 23.99
N THR A 14 -1.92 14.09 23.55
CA THR A 14 -1.49 12.82 24.18
C THR A 14 -0.21 12.24 23.55
N VAL A 15 0.50 13.04 22.75
CA VAL A 15 1.80 12.67 22.15
C VAL A 15 2.84 12.38 23.23
N GLU A 16 2.76 13.08 24.36
CA GLU A 16 3.65 12.90 25.51
C GLU A 16 3.51 11.52 26.17
N HIS A 17 2.32 10.89 26.13
CA HIS A 17 2.08 9.57 26.73
C HIS A 17 2.57 8.41 25.84
N LEU A 18 2.63 8.61 24.52
CA LEU A 18 3.23 7.67 23.57
C LEU A 18 4.77 7.68 23.61
N LEU A 19 5.37 8.82 24.00
CA LEU A 19 6.82 8.99 24.14
C LEU A 19 7.42 8.27 25.37
N VAL A 20 6.58 7.82 26.31
CA VAL A 20 7.03 7.11 27.52
C VAL A 20 7.00 5.58 27.35
N MET A 21 6.41 5.07 26.27
CA MET A 21 6.40 3.64 26.01
C MET A 21 7.70 3.22 25.31
N PRO A 22 8.37 2.13 25.74
CA PRO A 22 9.62 1.65 25.16
C PRO A 22 9.36 0.91 23.83
N ILE A 23 8.70 1.57 22.87
CA ILE A 23 8.32 1.00 21.57
C ILE A 23 9.07 1.76 20.48
N THR A 24 9.77 1.03 19.62
CA THR A 24 10.49 1.63 18.51
C THR A 24 9.51 2.07 17.41
N PRO A 25 9.79 3.18 16.70
CA PRO A 25 9.02 3.58 15.50
C PRO A 25 8.83 2.47 14.48
N PHE A 26 9.82 1.57 14.37
CA PHE A 26 9.77 0.41 13.49
C PHE A 26 8.67 -0.58 13.92
N GLU A 27 8.58 -0.90 15.21
CA GLU A 27 7.55 -1.80 15.75
C GLU A 27 6.15 -1.23 15.56
N ILE A 28 5.96 0.07 15.79
CA ILE A 28 4.66 0.73 15.56
C ILE A 28 4.25 0.64 14.08
N MET A 29 5.17 0.93 13.17
CA MET A 29 4.91 0.86 11.73
C MET A 29 4.62 -0.58 11.28
N MET A 30 5.40 -1.56 11.75
CA MET A 30 5.19 -2.96 11.38
C MET A 30 3.92 -3.55 11.99
N ALA A 31 3.59 -3.27 13.24
CA ALA A 31 2.34 -3.70 13.86
C ALA A 31 1.13 -3.21 13.07
N LYS A 32 1.18 -1.96 12.58
CA LYS A 32 0.11 -1.36 11.78
C LYS A 32 -0.01 -1.99 10.39
N ILE A 33 1.11 -2.27 9.73
CA ILE A 33 1.12 -2.99 8.44
C ILE A 33 0.54 -4.41 8.62
N TRP A 34 0.94 -5.12 9.68
CA TRP A 34 0.47 -6.48 9.94
C TRP A 34 -1.00 -6.55 10.33
N SER A 35 -1.45 -5.71 11.27
CA SER A 35 -2.84 -5.71 11.75
C SER A 35 -3.83 -5.46 10.61
N MET A 36 -3.54 -4.48 9.76
CA MET A 36 -4.42 -4.13 8.64
C MET A 36 -4.21 -5.09 7.45
N GLY A 37 -2.97 -5.50 7.20
CA GLY A 37 -2.59 -6.39 6.11
C GLY A 37 -3.18 -7.79 6.25
N LEU A 38 -3.21 -8.36 7.46
CA LEU A 38 -3.77 -9.69 7.71
C LEU A 38 -5.26 -9.72 7.40
N VAL A 39 -6.01 -8.71 7.85
CA VAL A 39 -7.45 -8.58 7.54
C VAL A 39 -7.68 -8.53 6.02
N VAL A 40 -6.93 -7.68 5.32
CA VAL A 40 -7.09 -7.57 3.86
C VAL A 40 -6.71 -8.86 3.15
N LEU A 41 -5.62 -9.53 3.55
CA LEU A 41 -5.23 -10.82 2.97
C LEU A 41 -6.32 -11.87 3.14
N VAL A 42 -6.87 -12.02 4.35
CA VAL A 42 -7.94 -12.98 4.62
C VAL A 42 -9.18 -12.67 3.77
N VAL A 43 -9.60 -11.41 3.72
CA VAL A 43 -10.77 -10.98 2.93
C VAL A 43 -10.54 -11.16 1.43
N SER A 44 -9.36 -10.82 0.91
CA SER A 44 -9.00 -11.03 -0.50
C SER A 44 -8.99 -12.52 -0.87
N GLY A 45 -8.42 -13.37 -0.01
CA GLY A 45 -8.42 -14.82 -0.22
C GLY A 45 -9.83 -15.41 -0.22
N LEU A 46 -10.66 -15.02 0.76
CA LEU A 46 -12.08 -15.41 0.83
C LEU A 46 -12.85 -14.93 -0.39
N SER A 47 -12.63 -13.68 -0.83
CA SER A 47 -13.27 -13.12 -2.01
C SER A 47 -12.93 -13.90 -3.28
N LEU A 48 -11.67 -14.32 -3.46
CA LEU A 48 -11.28 -15.15 -4.60
C LEU A 48 -11.96 -16.52 -4.59
N VAL A 49 -12.08 -17.17 -3.44
CA VAL A 49 -12.66 -18.52 -3.35
C VAL A 49 -14.18 -18.47 -3.43
N LEU A 50 -14.83 -17.60 -2.64
CA LEU A 50 -16.28 -17.54 -2.53
C LEU A 50 -16.90 -16.80 -3.72
N MET A 51 -16.38 -15.62 -4.05
CA MET A 51 -16.99 -14.77 -5.07
C MET A 51 -16.47 -15.11 -6.46
N VAL A 52 -15.16 -15.14 -6.67
CA VAL A 52 -14.58 -15.31 -8.02
C VAL A 52 -14.73 -16.75 -8.51
N LYS A 53 -14.31 -17.74 -7.72
CA LYS A 53 -14.48 -19.16 -8.08
C LYS A 53 -15.91 -19.66 -7.86
N GLY A 54 -16.53 -19.31 -6.73
CA GLY A 54 -17.86 -19.81 -6.37
C GLY A 54 -19.00 -19.16 -7.15
N VAL A 55 -19.21 -17.85 -6.97
CA VAL A 55 -20.36 -17.13 -7.54
C VAL A 55 -20.19 -16.78 -9.01
N LEU A 56 -19.02 -16.25 -9.39
CA LEU A 56 -18.76 -15.75 -10.74
C LEU A 56 -18.28 -16.84 -11.71
N GLY A 57 -17.86 -18.00 -11.20
CA GLY A 57 -17.38 -19.13 -12.00
C GLY A 57 -16.16 -18.82 -12.86
N VAL A 58 -15.38 -17.79 -12.52
CA VAL A 58 -14.22 -17.37 -13.33
C VAL A 58 -13.06 -18.35 -13.08
N PRO A 59 -12.51 -18.98 -14.13
CA PRO A 59 -11.36 -19.87 -13.98
C PRO A 59 -10.15 -19.02 -13.55
N ILE A 60 -9.64 -19.29 -12.34
CA ILE A 60 -8.37 -18.75 -11.90
C ILE A 60 -7.29 -19.65 -12.48
N GLU A 61 -6.67 -19.24 -13.58
CA GLU A 61 -5.63 -20.01 -14.26
C GLU A 61 -4.31 -20.05 -13.48
N GLY A 62 -4.02 -18.98 -12.72
CA GLY A 62 -2.79 -18.87 -11.95
C GLY A 62 -2.85 -19.42 -10.53
N SER A 63 -1.73 -19.26 -9.82
CA SER A 63 -1.58 -19.72 -8.45
C SER A 63 -2.08 -18.70 -7.42
N ILE A 64 -3.05 -19.12 -6.60
CA ILE A 64 -3.62 -18.29 -5.52
C ILE A 64 -2.53 -17.85 -4.52
N PRO A 65 -1.58 -18.70 -4.07
CA PRO A 65 -0.54 -18.27 -3.14
C PRO A 65 0.36 -17.17 -3.72
N LEU A 66 0.67 -17.24 -5.02
CA LEU A 66 1.49 -16.24 -5.71
C LEU A 66 0.77 -14.90 -5.79
N PHE A 67 -0.53 -14.92 -6.10
CA PHE A 67 -1.36 -13.73 -6.05
C PHE A 67 -1.42 -13.13 -4.64
N MET A 68 -1.60 -13.96 -3.61
CA MET A 68 -1.63 -13.52 -2.21
C MET A 68 -0.31 -12.87 -1.77
N LEU A 69 0.83 -13.39 -2.25
CA LEU A 69 2.13 -12.75 -2.03
C LEU A 69 2.19 -11.37 -2.71
N GLY A 70 1.59 -11.23 -3.89
CA GLY A 70 1.46 -9.95 -4.60
C GLY A 70 0.60 -8.94 -3.84
N VAL A 71 -0.51 -9.40 -3.27
CA VAL A 71 -1.36 -8.61 -2.38
C VAL A 71 -0.58 -8.16 -1.15
N ALA A 72 0.18 -9.05 -0.51
CA ALA A 72 0.97 -8.71 0.68
C ALA A 72 2.01 -7.61 0.40
N LEU A 73 2.74 -7.71 -0.71
CA LEU A 73 3.74 -6.70 -1.10
C LEU A 73 3.10 -5.37 -1.53
N SER A 74 1.98 -5.43 -2.24
CA SER A 74 1.16 -4.26 -2.56
C SER A 74 0.67 -3.55 -1.29
N LEU A 75 0.18 -4.29 -0.31
CA LEU A 75 -0.25 -3.76 0.99
C LEU A 75 0.90 -3.12 1.75
N PHE A 76 2.06 -3.77 1.78
CA PHE A 76 3.27 -3.20 2.36
C PHE A 76 3.64 -1.86 1.71
N ALA A 77 3.68 -1.79 0.38
CA ALA A 77 4.04 -0.57 -0.35
C ALA A 77 3.01 0.56 -0.17
N THR A 78 1.73 0.27 -0.36
CA THR A 78 0.64 1.26 -0.23
C THR A 78 0.49 1.75 1.20
N THR A 79 0.66 0.88 2.20
CA THR A 79 0.65 1.28 3.61
C THR A 79 1.83 2.19 3.95
N SER A 80 3.02 1.89 3.42
CA SER A 80 4.22 2.72 3.61
C SER A 80 4.04 4.13 3.03
N ILE A 81 3.44 4.24 1.84
CA ILE A 81 3.05 5.54 1.26
C ILE A 81 2.02 6.24 2.15
N GLY A 82 1.01 5.53 2.65
CA GLY A 82 0.00 6.11 3.54
C GLY A 82 0.57 6.61 4.87
N ILE A 83 1.56 5.91 5.44
CA ILE A 83 2.28 6.37 6.62
C ILE A 83 3.12 7.60 6.28
N PHE A 84 3.85 7.60 5.17
CA PHE A 84 4.60 8.76 4.70
C PHE A 84 3.72 10.00 4.54
N MET A 85 2.56 9.88 3.90
CA MET A 85 1.58 10.98 3.80
C MET A 85 1.09 11.44 5.19
N GLY A 86 0.87 10.50 6.11
CA GLY A 86 0.56 10.79 7.51
C GLY A 86 1.64 11.60 8.23
N THR A 87 2.92 11.44 7.87
CA THR A 87 4.01 12.26 8.42
C THR A 87 4.07 13.68 7.85
N ILE A 88 3.42 13.93 6.70
CA ILE A 88 3.37 15.25 6.04
C ILE A 88 2.14 16.04 6.48
N ALA A 89 1.00 15.37 6.63
CA ALA A 89 -0.25 16.00 7.00
C ALA A 89 -0.20 16.58 8.42
N ARG A 90 -0.69 17.81 8.58
CA ARG A 90 -0.73 18.53 9.86
C ARG A 90 -2.07 18.41 10.58
N SER A 91 -3.13 17.99 9.89
CA SER A 91 -4.47 17.81 10.44
C SER A 91 -5.21 16.63 9.79
N MET A 92 -6.20 16.07 10.51
CA MET A 92 -7.03 14.96 10.04
C MET A 92 -7.73 15.27 8.71
N PRO A 93 -8.37 16.45 8.54
CA PRO A 93 -8.95 16.85 7.26
C PRO A 93 -7.93 16.98 6.14
N GLN A 94 -6.73 17.51 6.42
CA GLN A 94 -5.67 17.64 5.41
C GLN A 94 -5.19 16.27 4.92
N LEU A 95 -5.05 15.29 5.83
CA LEU A 95 -4.73 13.93 5.44
C LEU A 95 -5.83 13.33 4.55
N GLY A 96 -7.11 13.53 4.90
CA GLY A 96 -8.24 13.08 4.10
C GLY A 96 -8.20 13.65 2.68
N LEU A 97 -7.99 14.96 2.54
CA LEU A 97 -7.88 15.64 1.25
C LEU A 97 -6.67 15.15 0.44
N LEU A 98 -5.50 15.01 1.07
CA LEU A 98 -4.31 14.47 0.41
C LEU A 98 -4.54 13.05 -0.10
N VAL A 99 -5.15 12.19 0.72
CA VAL A 99 -5.48 10.82 0.35
C VAL A 99 -6.43 10.79 -0.84
N ILE A 100 -7.46 11.62 -0.86
CA ILE A 100 -8.40 11.71 -1.99
C ILE A 100 -7.69 12.18 -3.26
N LEU A 101 -6.93 13.26 -3.18
CA LEU A 101 -6.22 13.86 -4.31
C LEU A 101 -5.12 12.96 -4.88
N VAL A 102 -4.55 12.06 -4.09
CA VAL A 102 -3.50 11.14 -4.53
C VAL A 102 -4.09 9.78 -4.93
N LEU A 103 -4.93 9.15 -4.11
CA LEU A 103 -5.43 7.79 -4.42
C LEU A 103 -6.35 7.76 -5.63
N LEU A 104 -7.21 8.76 -5.82
CA LEU A 104 -8.15 8.73 -6.95
C LEU A 104 -7.43 8.73 -8.30
N PRO A 105 -6.51 9.68 -8.60
CA PRO A 105 -5.75 9.62 -9.85
C PRO A 105 -4.94 8.35 -10.00
N LEU A 106 -4.32 7.87 -8.92
CA LEU A 106 -3.50 6.65 -8.96
C LEU A 106 -4.31 5.38 -9.23
N GLN A 107 -5.57 5.31 -8.79
CA GLN A 107 -6.46 4.22 -9.16
C GLN A 107 -6.86 4.33 -10.64
N MET A 108 -7.25 5.51 -11.11
CA MET A 108 -7.67 5.72 -12.50
C MET A 108 -6.54 5.42 -13.50
N LEU A 109 -5.31 5.78 -13.14
CA LEU A 109 -4.11 5.60 -13.96
C LEU A 109 -3.38 4.27 -13.70
N SER A 110 -3.86 3.43 -12.80
CA SER A 110 -3.20 2.17 -12.43
C SER A 110 -3.01 1.21 -13.61
N GLY A 111 -3.85 1.30 -14.65
CA GLY A 111 -3.85 0.38 -15.79
C GLY A 111 -5.04 -0.59 -15.80
N GLY A 112 -5.91 -0.52 -14.79
CA GLY A 112 -7.10 -1.37 -14.69
C GLY A 112 -8.28 -0.83 -15.51
N SER A 113 -8.64 0.44 -15.27
CA SER A 113 -9.75 1.11 -15.98
C SER A 113 -9.29 1.85 -17.24
N THR A 114 -8.06 2.39 -17.22
CA THR A 114 -7.48 3.14 -18.33
C THR A 114 -6.32 2.35 -18.92
N PRO A 115 -6.34 1.98 -20.21
CA PRO A 115 -5.21 1.31 -20.85
C PRO A 115 -3.95 2.16 -20.76
N ARG A 116 -2.82 1.55 -20.39
CA ARG A 116 -1.53 2.27 -20.26
C ARG A 116 -1.04 2.85 -21.57
N GLU A 117 -1.26 2.13 -22.66
CA GLU A 117 -0.85 2.53 -24.01
C GLU A 117 -1.55 3.83 -24.46
N SER A 118 -2.69 4.16 -23.86
CA SER A 118 -3.43 5.40 -24.14
C SER A 118 -2.95 6.60 -23.32
N MET A 119 -2.02 6.40 -22.38
CA MET A 119 -1.49 7.49 -21.53
C MET A 119 -0.31 8.18 -22.20
N PRO A 120 -0.14 9.51 -22.05
CA PRO A 120 1.08 10.20 -22.45
C PRO A 120 2.32 9.62 -21.77
N GLN A 121 3.46 9.65 -22.47
CA GLN A 121 4.71 9.02 -22.01
C GLN A 121 5.14 9.51 -20.60
N MET A 122 5.01 10.81 -20.34
CA MET A 122 5.29 11.40 -19.03
C MET A 122 4.45 10.81 -17.89
N VAL A 123 3.18 10.49 -18.16
CA VAL A 123 2.28 9.89 -17.16
C VAL A 123 2.67 8.42 -16.94
N GLN A 124 3.04 7.71 -18.00
CA GLN A 124 3.50 6.32 -17.88
C GLN A 124 4.74 6.22 -16.98
N ASP A 125 5.71 7.11 -17.19
CA ASP A 125 6.96 7.15 -16.41
C ASP A 125 6.69 7.39 -14.92
N ILE A 126 5.80 8.33 -14.58
CA ILE A 126 5.37 8.57 -13.19
C ILE A 126 4.67 7.34 -12.62
N MET A 127 3.81 6.70 -13.39
CA MET A 127 3.06 5.54 -12.90
C MET A 127 3.97 4.32 -12.67
N LEU A 128 5.12 4.21 -13.34
CA LEU A 128 6.11 3.16 -13.05
C LEU A 128 6.70 3.27 -11.64
N THR A 129 6.67 4.44 -11.01
CA THR A 129 7.12 4.59 -9.61
C THR A 129 6.03 4.25 -8.60
N MET A 130 4.82 3.93 -9.05
CA MET A 130 3.65 3.76 -8.20
C MET A 130 3.32 2.28 -7.99
N PRO A 131 3.01 1.82 -6.75
CA PRO A 131 2.76 0.39 -6.52
C PRO A 131 1.43 -0.09 -7.13
N THR A 132 0.44 0.80 -7.30
CA THR A 132 -0.87 0.46 -7.86
C THR A 132 -0.77 -0.11 -9.27
N THR A 133 0.07 0.51 -10.09
CA THR A 133 0.52 0.04 -11.41
C THR A 133 0.97 -1.41 -11.43
N HIS A 134 1.98 -1.71 -10.59
CA HIS A 134 2.64 -3.00 -10.58
C HIS A 134 1.71 -4.08 -10.05
N PHE A 135 0.88 -3.73 -9.07
CA PHE A 135 -0.14 -4.63 -8.54
C PHE A 135 -1.20 -4.98 -9.59
N VAL A 136 -1.74 -4.01 -10.34
CA VAL A 136 -2.76 -4.29 -11.35
C VAL A 136 -2.20 -5.16 -12.48
N SER A 137 -0.98 -4.86 -12.96
CA SER A 137 -0.32 -5.68 -13.97
C SER A 137 -0.05 -7.11 -13.47
N LEU A 138 0.43 -7.26 -12.24
CA LEU A 138 0.66 -8.56 -11.60
C LEU A 138 -0.64 -9.34 -11.41
N ALA A 139 -1.70 -8.68 -10.94
CA ALA A 139 -3.02 -9.29 -10.74
C ALA A 139 -3.58 -9.83 -12.05
N GLN A 140 -3.51 -9.06 -13.13
CA GLN A 140 -3.97 -9.50 -14.44
C GLN A 140 -3.14 -10.65 -15.01
N ALA A 141 -1.81 -10.60 -14.83
CA ALA A 141 -0.92 -11.67 -15.29
C ALA A 141 -1.18 -13.00 -14.56
N ILE A 142 -1.35 -12.98 -13.23
CA ILE A 142 -1.56 -14.20 -12.45
C ILE A 142 -3.00 -14.71 -12.61
N LEU A 143 -4.01 -13.86 -12.40
CA LEU A 143 -5.39 -14.34 -12.32
C LEU A 143 -5.98 -14.71 -13.68
N TYR A 144 -5.66 -13.95 -14.74
CA TYR A 144 -6.28 -14.11 -16.06
C TYR A 144 -5.38 -14.74 -17.12
N ARG A 145 -4.05 -14.69 -16.95
CA ARG A 145 -3.09 -15.23 -17.95
C ARG A 145 -2.30 -16.44 -17.45
N GLY A 146 -2.57 -16.91 -16.23
CA GLY A 146 -1.88 -18.05 -15.65
C GLY A 146 -0.37 -17.87 -15.48
N ALA A 147 0.12 -16.63 -15.39
CA ALA A 147 1.55 -16.36 -15.35
C ALA A 147 2.22 -16.95 -14.09
N GLY A 148 3.31 -17.69 -14.29
CA GLY A 148 4.17 -18.20 -13.22
C GLY A 148 5.12 -17.16 -12.65
N PHE A 149 5.86 -17.52 -11.61
CA PHE A 149 6.81 -16.62 -10.91
C PHE A 149 7.87 -16.02 -11.85
N GLU A 150 8.31 -16.78 -12.86
CA GLU A 150 9.26 -16.37 -13.91
C GLU A 150 8.88 -15.07 -14.62
N ILE A 151 7.58 -14.77 -14.71
CA ILE A 151 7.06 -13.59 -15.42
C ILE A 151 6.82 -12.43 -14.45
N VAL A 152 6.46 -12.73 -13.20
CA VAL A 152 5.98 -11.73 -12.22
C VAL A 152 7.04 -11.28 -11.20
N TRP A 153 8.21 -11.92 -11.17
CA TRP A 153 9.32 -11.54 -10.28
C TRP A 153 9.77 -10.07 -10.40
N PRO A 154 9.78 -9.43 -11.59
CA PRO A 154 10.18 -8.01 -11.68
C PRO A 154 9.19 -7.08 -10.97
N GLN A 155 7.90 -7.38 -11.05
CA GLN A 155 6.84 -6.62 -10.37
C GLN A 155 6.96 -6.80 -8.85
N PHE A 156 7.27 -8.02 -8.40
CA PHE A 156 7.55 -8.28 -6.98
C PHE A 156 8.73 -7.47 -6.45
N LEU A 157 9.84 -7.46 -7.19
CA LEU A 157 11.03 -6.70 -6.82
C LEU A 157 10.73 -5.19 -6.80
N THR A 158 9.97 -4.70 -7.78
CA THR A 158 9.60 -3.29 -7.84
C THR A 158 8.69 -2.87 -6.70
N LEU A 159 7.69 -3.69 -6.35
CA LEU A 159 6.82 -3.45 -5.18
C LEU A 159 7.63 -3.43 -3.88
N MET A 160 8.58 -4.35 -3.73
CA MET A 160 9.47 -4.40 -2.57
C MET A 160 10.38 -3.17 -2.51
N ALA A 161 10.93 -2.74 -3.64
CA ALA A 161 11.78 -1.54 -3.73
C ALA A 161 11.01 -0.27 -3.37
N ILE A 162 9.81 -0.09 -3.94
CA ILE A 162 8.94 1.08 -3.64
C ILE A 162 8.54 1.06 -2.17
N GLY A 163 8.05 -0.08 -1.67
CA GLY A 163 7.64 -0.21 -0.28
C GLY A 163 8.79 0.05 0.68
N GLY A 164 9.96 -0.54 0.42
CA GLY A 164 11.17 -0.33 1.21
C GLY A 164 11.60 1.14 1.23
N ALA A 165 11.64 1.80 0.07
CA ALA A 165 12.01 3.21 -0.02
C ALA A 165 11.08 4.11 0.81
N PHE A 166 9.76 3.99 0.62
CA PHE A 166 8.79 4.78 1.39
C PHE A 166 8.79 4.43 2.88
N PHE A 167 8.98 3.17 3.22
CA PHE A 167 9.07 2.72 4.61
C PHE A 167 10.30 3.33 5.30
N THR A 168 11.48 3.28 4.68
CA THR A 168 12.70 3.87 5.21
C THR A 168 12.58 5.39 5.34
N ILE A 169 12.03 6.07 4.33
CA ILE A 169 11.79 7.53 4.39
C ILE A 169 10.84 7.87 5.53
N ALA A 170 9.71 7.17 5.64
CA ALA A 170 8.75 7.37 6.72
C ALA A 170 9.38 7.13 8.10
N LEU A 171 10.18 6.06 8.25
CA LEU A 171 10.88 5.74 9.48
C LEU A 171 11.87 6.84 9.90
N LEU A 172 12.68 7.32 8.96
CA LEU A 172 13.63 8.42 9.20
C LEU A 172 12.91 9.71 9.60
N ARG A 173 11.78 10.01 8.94
CA ARG A 173 11.00 11.20 9.25
C ARG A 173 10.33 11.09 10.62
N PHE A 174 9.77 9.92 10.95
CA PHE A 174 9.14 9.66 12.23
C PHE A 174 10.14 9.80 13.38
N ARG A 175 11.37 9.28 13.22
CA ARG A 175 12.46 9.47 14.19
C ARG A 175 12.82 10.95 14.39
N LYS A 176 12.94 11.73 13.31
CA LYS A 176 13.22 13.18 13.40
C LYS A 176 12.10 13.94 14.09
N THR A 177 10.85 13.65 13.73
CA THR A 177 9.67 14.32 14.29
C THR A 177 9.53 14.08 15.79
N ILE A 178 9.86 12.87 16.27
CA ILE A 178 9.94 12.55 17.69
C ILE A 178 11.09 13.32 18.37
N GLY A 179 12.27 13.36 17.75
CA GLY A 179 13.44 14.03 18.32
C GLY A 179 13.33 15.57 18.40
N THR A 180 12.45 16.20 17.61
CA THR A 180 12.15 17.64 17.72
C THR A 180 11.07 17.98 18.75
N MET A 181 10.43 16.99 19.37
CA MET A 181 9.41 17.18 20.42
C MET A 181 9.93 16.87 21.82
N ALA A 182 11.15 16.33 21.94
CA ALA A 182 11.89 16.20 23.18
C ALA A 182 12.85 17.40 23.34
#